data_AF-A0A7S1SLU3-F1
#
_entry.id   AF-A0A7S1SLU3-F1
#
_cell.length_a   1.000
_cell.length_b   1.000
_cell.length_c   1.000
_cell.angle_alpha   90.00
_cell.angle_beta   90.00
_cell.angle_gamma   90.00
#
_symmetry.space_group_name_H-M   'P 1'
#
loop_
_entity.id
_entity.type
_entity.pdbx_description
1 polymer ?
#
loop_
_entity_poly.entity_id
_entity_poly.type
_entity_poly.pdbx_seq_one_letter_code
_entity_poly.pdbx_strand_id
1 'polypeptide(L)'
;HMRKNQYEENLFRAEDDKYELDMLLECNKAAIRRMKPVATRILEMRPDEKAVYRMAPDVLKPIHMRVIEKIYGEQGPSLVQLLRSNPSVAVPVVLTRLE
;
A
#
# COMPACT_ATOMS: atom_id res chain seq x y z
N HIS A 1 -17.50 37.85 -9.17
CA HIS A 1 -16.53 36.78 -9.45
C HIS A 1 -15.12 37.34 -9.40
N MET A 2 -14.43 37.20 -8.26
CA MET A 2 -12.98 37.43 -8.24
C MET A 2 -12.32 36.30 -9.03
N ARG A 3 -11.73 36.61 -10.17
CA ARG A 3 -10.72 35.74 -10.79
C ARG A 3 -9.57 35.67 -9.79
N LYS A 4 -9.27 34.49 -9.26
CA LYS A 4 -8.10 34.25 -8.42
C LYS A 4 -6.85 34.62 -9.22
N ASN A 5 -5.86 35.21 -8.56
CA ASN A 5 -4.57 35.48 -9.20
C ASN A 5 -3.86 34.15 -9.46
N GLN A 6 -3.04 34.04 -10.51
CA GLN A 6 -2.28 32.84 -10.86
C GLN A 6 -1.47 32.29 -9.67
N TYR A 7 -0.95 33.17 -8.83
CA TYR A 7 -0.24 32.79 -7.61
C TYR A 7 -1.13 32.11 -6.57
N GLU A 8 -2.38 32.58 -6.41
CA GLU A 8 -3.35 31.95 -5.50
C GLU A 8 -3.76 30.59 -6.04
N GLU A 9 -4.05 30.46 -7.34
CA GLU A 9 -4.37 29.17 -7.95
C GLU A 9 -3.24 28.16 -7.81
N ASN A 10 -1.99 28.59 -8.00
CA ASN A 10 -0.82 27.73 -7.82
C ASN A 10 -0.64 27.32 -6.36
N LEU A 11 -0.90 28.22 -5.40
CA LEU A 11 -0.84 27.90 -3.98
C LEU A 11 -1.91 26.87 -3.59
N PHE A 12 -3.17 27.05 -4.02
CA PHE A 12 -4.24 26.08 -3.75
C PHE A 12 -3.91 24.68 -4.32
N ARG A 13 -3.37 24.62 -5.55
CA ARG A 13 -2.94 23.34 -6.14
C ARG A 13 -1.82 22.68 -5.33
N ALA A 14 -0.82 23.46 -4.90
CA ALA A 14 0.27 22.94 -4.10
C ALA A 14 -0.19 22.43 -2.73
N GLU A 15 -1.20 23.07 -2.11
CA GLU A 15 -1.81 22.62 -0.87
C GLU A 15 -2.59 21.32 -1.04
N ASP A 16 -3.38 21.19 -2.11
CA ASP A 16 -4.11 19.97 -2.45
C ASP A 16 -3.16 18.80 -2.73
N ASP A 17 -2.10 19.03 -3.52
CA ASP A 17 -1.08 18.02 -3.82
C ASP A 17 -0.39 17.55 -2.54
N LYS A 18 -0.03 18.48 -1.65
CA LYS A 18 0.56 18.17 -0.34
C LYS A 18 -0.38 17.31 0.49
N TYR A 19 -1.66 17.67 0.55
CA TYR A 19 -2.65 16.91 1.31
C TYR A 19 -2.82 15.49 0.77
N GLU A 20 -2.88 15.31 -0.56
CA GLU A 20 -2.94 13.98 -1.17
C GLU A 20 -1.70 13.15 -0.80
N LEU A 21 -0.50 13.74 -0.91
CA LEU A 21 0.75 13.06 -0.57
C LEU A 21 0.80 12.65 0.92
N ASP A 22 0.39 13.53 1.83
CA ASP A 22 0.34 13.25 3.26
C ASP A 22 -0.65 12.11 3.57
N MET A 23 -1.81 12.11 2.92
CA MET A 23 -2.80 11.04 3.05
C MET A 23 -2.25 9.70 2.52
N LEU A 24 -1.59 9.70 1.37
CA LEU A 24 -0.97 8.49 0.79
C LEU A 24 0.13 7.95 1.70
N LEU A 25 0.96 8.83 2.26
CA LEU A 25 2.03 8.46 3.19
C LEU A 25 1.47 7.81 4.47
N GLU A 26 0.41 8.36 5.06
CA GLU A 26 -0.21 7.77 6.25
C GLU A 26 -0.87 6.42 5.93
N CYS A 27 -1.51 6.30 4.76
CA CYS A 27 -2.06 5.03 4.30
C CYS A 27 -0.97 3.97 4.07
N ASN A 28 0.20 4.37 3.53
CA ASN A 28 1.35 3.49 3.36
C ASN A 28 1.89 3.02 4.72
N LYS A 29 2.10 3.94 5.67
CA LYS A 29 2.51 3.62 7.04
C LYS A 29 1.52 2.65 7.71
N ALA A 30 0.21 2.86 7.53
CA ALA A 30 -0.81 1.97 8.04
C ALA A 30 -0.74 0.57 7.41
N ALA A 31 -0.47 0.48 6.11
CA ALA A 31 -0.26 -0.80 5.41
C ALA A 31 0.95 -1.55 5.98
N ILE A 32 2.10 -0.88 6.16
CA ILE A 32 3.31 -1.44 6.77
C ILE A 32 3.02 -2.00 8.16
N ARG A 33 2.37 -1.20 9.03
CA ARG A 33 2.02 -1.64 10.40
C ARG A 33 1.16 -2.91 10.42
N ARG A 34 0.27 -3.08 9.44
CA ARG A 34 -0.61 -4.25 9.29
C ARG A 34 0.11 -5.46 8.68
N MET A 35 1.03 -5.23 7.74
CA MET A 35 1.77 -6.29 7.06
C MET A 35 2.92 -6.86 7.89
N LYS A 36 3.55 -6.06 8.77
CA LYS A 36 4.64 -6.51 9.66
C LYS A 36 4.34 -7.80 10.44
N PRO A 37 3.25 -7.87 11.24
CA PRO A 37 2.96 -9.10 11.98
C PRO A 37 2.66 -10.29 11.07
N VAL A 38 2.09 -10.05 9.89
CA VAL A 38 1.84 -11.10 8.89
C VAL A 38 3.15 -11.62 8.31
N ALA A 39 4.09 -10.73 7.98
CA ALA A 39 5.41 -11.09 7.49
C ALA A 39 6.19 -11.91 8.54
N THR A 40 6.19 -11.48 9.81
CA THR A 40 6.82 -12.24 10.91
C THR A 40 6.22 -13.64 11.03
N ARG A 41 4.89 -13.75 11.05
CA ARG A 41 4.21 -15.05 11.10
C ARG A 41 4.57 -15.93 9.91
N ILE A 42 4.64 -15.36 8.70
CA ILE A 42 5.07 -16.10 7.49
C ILE A 42 6.51 -16.60 7.66
N LEU A 43 7.43 -15.81 8.20
CA LEU A 43 8.82 -16.25 8.38
C LEU A 43 8.93 -17.48 9.28
N GLU A 44 8.12 -17.53 10.34
CA GLU A 44 8.06 -18.63 11.31
C GLU A 44 7.31 -19.89 10.80
N MET A 45 6.53 -19.77 9.73
CA MET A 45 5.81 -20.91 9.15
C MET A 45 6.74 -21.93 8.49
N ARG A 46 6.36 -23.20 8.64
CA ARG A 46 6.99 -24.31 7.92
C ARG A 46 6.65 -24.25 6.42
N PRO A 47 7.44 -24.88 5.54
CA PRO A 47 7.22 -24.81 4.09
C PRO A 47 5.84 -25.31 3.65
N ASP A 48 5.32 -26.36 4.29
CA ASP A 48 3.98 -26.91 4.08
C ASP A 48 2.88 -25.90 4.44
N GLU A 49 3.06 -25.18 5.54
CA GLU A 49 2.13 -24.14 5.99
C GLU A 49 2.15 -22.91 5.07
N LYS A 50 3.34 -22.51 4.60
CA LYS A 50 3.51 -21.40 3.63
C LYS A 50 2.79 -21.66 2.32
N ALA A 51 2.78 -22.91 1.85
CA ALA A 51 2.19 -23.30 0.58
C ALA A 51 0.66 -23.15 0.57
N VAL A 52 0.01 -23.34 1.73
CA VAL A 52 -1.45 -23.24 1.88
C VAL A 52 -1.90 -21.95 2.57
N TYR A 53 -0.96 -21.09 2.97
CA TYR A 53 -1.26 -19.86 3.68
C TYR A 53 -2.13 -18.92 2.85
N ARG A 54 -3.18 -18.40 3.47
CA ARG A 54 -4.00 -17.31 2.94
C ARG A 54 -4.03 -16.16 3.92
N MET A 55 -3.81 -14.95 3.42
CA MET A 55 -3.94 -13.73 4.19
C MET A 55 -5.42 -13.44 4.43
N ALA A 56 -5.77 -13.10 5.67
CA ALA A 56 -7.13 -12.75 6.01
C ALA A 56 -7.54 -11.43 5.31
N PRO A 57 -8.79 -11.32 4.84
CA PRO A 57 -9.24 -10.19 3.99
C PRO A 57 -9.26 -8.85 4.73
N ASP A 58 -9.24 -8.85 6.06
CA ASP A 58 -9.28 -7.68 6.94
C ASP A 58 -7.88 -7.13 7.29
N VAL A 59 -6.80 -7.86 6.98
CA VAL A 59 -5.42 -7.40 7.17
C VAL A 59 -5.21 -6.10 6.40
N LEU A 60 -5.54 -6.09 5.10
CA LEU A 60 -5.41 -4.93 4.23
C LEU A 60 -6.79 -4.48 3.70
N LYS A 61 -7.23 -3.30 4.13
CA LYS A 61 -8.39 -2.60 3.58
C LYS A 61 -8.15 -2.21 2.10
N PRO A 62 -9.23 -1.97 1.32
CA PRO A 62 -9.11 -1.54 -0.09
C PRO A 62 -8.22 -0.32 -0.30
N ILE A 63 -8.22 0.63 0.63
CA ILE A 63 -7.36 1.82 0.56
C ILE A 63 -5.86 1.47 0.62
N HIS A 64 -5.48 0.48 1.43
CA HIS A 64 -4.09 0.03 1.50
C HIS A 64 -3.67 -0.68 0.21
N MET A 65 -4.54 -1.53 -0.33
CA MET A 65 -4.30 -2.19 -1.62
C MET A 65 -4.12 -1.18 -2.76
N ARG A 66 -4.93 -0.12 -2.78
CA ARG A 66 -4.85 0.94 -3.81
C ARG A 66 -3.55 1.75 -3.70
N VAL A 67 -3.07 2.01 -2.47
CA VAL A 67 -1.77 2.68 -2.26
C VAL A 67 -0.62 1.78 -2.72
N ILE A 68 -0.65 0.50 -2.39
CA ILE A 68 0.35 -0.47 -2.87
C ILE A 68 0.34 -0.53 -4.40
N GLU A 69 -0.84 -0.63 -5.02
CA GLU A 69 -0.98 -0.62 -6.48
C GLU A 69 -0.36 0.62 -7.11
N LYS A 70 -0.64 1.82 -6.56
CA LYS A 70 -0.04 3.09 -7.02
C LYS A 70 1.49 3.08 -6.93
N ILE A 71 2.06 2.61 -5.82
CA ILE A 71 3.53 2.58 -5.60
C ILE A 71 4.24 1.71 -6.64
N TYR A 72 3.60 0.61 -7.06
CA TYR A 72 4.17 -0.32 -8.04
C TYR A 72 3.86 0.06 -9.51
N GLY A 73 3.14 1.16 -9.74
CA GLY A 73 2.85 1.67 -11.08
C GLY A 73 2.18 0.63 -11.98
N GLU A 74 2.73 0.43 -13.18
CA GLU A 74 2.20 -0.50 -14.19
C GLU A 74 2.11 -1.96 -13.69
N GLN A 75 3.02 -2.37 -12.79
CA GLN A 75 3.03 -3.72 -12.22
C GLN A 75 2.09 -3.87 -11.02
N GLY A 76 1.51 -2.78 -10.53
CA GLY A 76 0.66 -2.72 -9.35
C GLY A 76 -0.50 -3.73 -9.36
N PRO A 77 -1.32 -3.79 -10.43
CA PRO A 77 -2.46 -4.72 -10.48
C PRO A 77 -2.04 -6.18 -10.33
N SER A 78 -0.96 -6.58 -11.02
CA SER A 78 -0.40 -7.93 -10.94
C SER A 78 0.14 -8.24 -9.54
N LEU A 79 0.76 -7.25 -8.89
CA LEU A 79 1.28 -7.41 -7.53
C LEU A 79 0.18 -7.53 -6.48
N VAL A 80 -0.90 -6.75 -6.60
CA VAL A 80 -2.08 -6.87 -5.74
C VAL A 80 -2.75 -8.23 -5.93
N GLN A 81 -2.79 -8.75 -7.16
CA GLN A 81 -3.26 -10.09 -7.41
C GLN A 81 -2.37 -11.14 -6.72
N LEU A 82 -1.04 -10.99 -6.80
CA LEU A 82 -0.10 -11.90 -6.14
C LEU A 82 -0.21 -11.85 -4.61
N LEU A 83 -0.43 -10.67 -4.03
CA LEU A 83 -0.72 -10.52 -2.59
C LEU A 83 -1.96 -11.31 -2.16
N ARG A 84 -2.94 -11.49 -3.05
CA ARG A 84 -4.16 -12.25 -2.77
C ARG A 84 -3.99 -13.75 -3.00
N SER A 85 -3.29 -14.13 -4.08
CA SER A 85 -3.16 -15.53 -4.49
C SER A 85 -2.01 -16.25 -3.81
N ASN A 86 -0.89 -15.57 -3.55
CA ASN A 86 0.31 -16.12 -2.93
C ASN A 86 0.90 -15.15 -1.89
N PRO A 87 0.21 -14.94 -0.75
CA PRO A 87 0.62 -13.98 0.26
C PRO A 87 1.93 -14.35 0.95
N SER A 88 2.26 -15.63 1.09
CA SER A 88 3.50 -16.05 1.75
C SER A 88 4.76 -15.59 0.99
N VAL A 89 4.68 -15.51 -0.34
CA VAL A 89 5.76 -14.98 -1.19
C VAL A 89 5.66 -13.47 -1.38
N ALA A 90 4.45 -12.95 -1.60
CA ALA A 90 4.25 -11.54 -1.94
C ALA A 90 4.43 -10.59 -0.75
N VAL A 91 3.97 -10.96 0.45
CA VAL A 91 3.96 -10.06 1.62
C VAL A 91 5.37 -9.58 1.98
N PRO A 92 6.41 -10.44 2.09
CA PRO A 92 7.77 -9.96 2.39
C PRO A 92 8.32 -9.02 1.33
N VAL A 93 8.14 -9.36 0.04
CA VAL A 93 8.62 -8.55 -1.09
C VAL A 93 7.95 -7.17 -1.09
N VAL A 94 6.64 -7.15 -0.86
CA VAL A 94 5.88 -5.90 -0.80
C VAL A 94 6.31 -5.07 0.38
N LEU A 95 6.39 -5.66 1.57
CA LEU A 95 6.79 -4.96 2.78
C LEU A 95 8.15 -4.27 2.63
N THR A 96 9.15 -4.96 2.08
CA THR A 96 10.49 -4.40 1.82
C THR A 96 10.48 -3.21 0.86
N ARG A 97 9.49 -3.10 -0.04
CA ARG A 97 9.36 -1.95 -0.96
C ARG A 97 8.58 -0.78 -0.39
N LEU A 98 7.74 -1.02 0.62
CA LEU A 98 6.96 0.03 1.26
C LEU A 98 7.77 0.75 2.35
N GLU A 99 8.76 0.08 2.95
CA GLU A 99 9.75 0.64 3.89
C GLU A 99 10.81 1.50 3.18
#